data_AF-A0A972BTD1-F1
#
_entry.id   AF-A0A972BTD1-F1
#
_cell.length_a   1.000
_cell.length_b   1.000
_cell.length_c   1.000
_cell.angle_alpha   90.00
_cell.angle_beta   90.00
_cell.angle_gamma   90.00
#
_symmetry.space_group_name_H-M   'P 1'
#
loop_
_entity.id
_entity.type
_entity.pdbx_description
1 polymer ?
#
loop_
_entity_poly.entity_id
_entity_poly.type
_entity_poly.pdbx_seq_one_letter_code
_entity_poly.pdbx_strand_id
1 'polypeptide(L)' 'MSFVGVIDRIEDGNAYIIIENGMFEISVPIQLIRDTNYKQGDRVTVKIYKHGIDNEVSIS' A
#
# COMPACT_ATOMS: atom_id res chain seq x y z
N MET A 1 -3.29 10.02 -8.28
CA MET A 1 -3.00 8.91 -9.23
C MET A 1 -3.11 7.61 -8.45
N SER A 2 -3.63 6.53 -9.04
CA SER A 2 -3.82 5.25 -8.35
C SER A 2 -3.01 4.14 -9.00
N PHE A 3 -2.41 3.29 -8.18
CA PHE A 3 -1.62 2.13 -8.61
C PHE A 3 -2.18 0.87 -7.97
N VAL A 4 -2.08 -0.25 -8.68
CA VAL A 4 -2.45 -1.57 -8.13
C VAL A 4 -1.17 -2.34 -7.88
N GLY A 5 -1.02 -2.85 -6.66
CA GLY A 5 0.15 -3.62 -6.23
C GLY A 5 -0.23 -4.78 -5.34
N VAL A 6 0.78 -5.47 -4.84
CA VAL A 6 0.66 -6.59 -3.89
C VAL A 6 1.49 -6.29 -2.66
N ILE A 7 0.97 -6.56 -1.47
CA ILE A 7 1.75 -6.48 -0.24
C ILE A 7 2.79 -7.60 -0.26
N ASP A 8 4.05 -7.23 -0.46
CA ASP A 8 5.18 -8.15 -0.50
C ASP A 8 5.61 -8.58 0.90
N ARG A 9 5.71 -7.63 1.83
CA ARG A 9 6.08 -7.88 3.23
C ARG A 9 5.55 -6.80 4.17
N ILE A 10 5.44 -7.15 5.45
CA ILE A 10 5.05 -6.23 6.53
C ILE A 10 6.15 -6.31 7.59
N GLU A 11 6.87 -5.20 7.78
CA GLU A 11 8.03 -5.13 8.68
C GLU A 11 8.16 -3.72 9.24
N ASP A 12 8.65 -3.59 10.47
CA ASP A 12 8.92 -2.30 11.13
C ASP A 12 7.74 -1.31 11.13
N GLY A 13 6.50 -1.82 11.21
CA GLY A 13 5.30 -0.98 11.18
C GLY A 13 4.96 -0.40 9.79
N ASN A 14 5.54 -0.94 8.73
CA ASN A 14 5.24 -0.58 7.35
C ASN A 14 4.80 -1.81 6.54
N ALA A 15 3.88 -1.59 5.60
CA ALA A 15 3.56 -2.52 4.53
C ALA A 15 4.33 -2.10 3.27
N TYR A 16 5.08 -3.03 2.70
CA TYR A 16 5.84 -2.82 1.47
C TYR A 16 5.02 -3.39 0.31
N ILE A 17 4.66 -2.53 -0.64
CA ILE A 17 3.75 -2.83 -1.74
C ILE A 17 4.55 -2.79 -3.03
N ILE A 18 4.59 -3.91 -3.75
CA ILE A 18 5.21 -4.02 -5.07
C ILE A 18 4.18 -3.70 -6.15
N ILE A 19 4.54 -2.80 -7.06
CA ILE A 19 3.72 -2.33 -8.19
C ILE A 19 4.45 -2.66 -9.51
N GLU A 20 3.68 -2.82 -10.59
CA GLU A 20 4.20 -3.03 -11.96
C GLU A 20 5.21 -4.19 -12.06
N ASN A 21 4.84 -5.37 -11.56
CA ASN A 21 5.64 -6.60 -11.66
C ASN A 21 7.05 -6.52 -11.05
N GLY A 22 7.25 -5.75 -9.97
CA GLY A 22 8.54 -5.67 -9.28
C GLY A 22 9.36 -4.43 -9.59
N MET A 23 8.89 -3.55 -10.48
CA MET A 23 9.65 -2.35 -10.86
C MET A 23 9.63 -1.24 -9.79
N PHE A 24 8.59 -1.19 -8.96
CA PHE A 24 8.43 -0.16 -7.94
C PHE A 24 7.98 -0.76 -6.61
N GLU A 25 8.58 -0.31 -5.51
CA GLU A 25 8.17 -0.61 -4.14
C GLU A 25 7.71 0.68 -3.46
N ILE A 26 6.56 0.63 -2.78
CA ILE A 26 6.06 1.72 -1.93
C ILE A 26 5.95 1.21 -0.50
N SER A 27 6.55 1.93 0.45
CA SER A 27 6.33 1.71 1.87
C SER A 27 5.16 2.55 2.37
N VAL A 28 4.19 1.89 3.00
CA VAL A 28 3.01 2.53 3.59
C VAL A 28 2.96 2.21 5.08
N PRO A 29 2.90 3.22 5.97
CA PRO A 29 2.72 2.98 7.40
C PRO A 29 1.46 2.19 7.67
N ILE A 30 1.56 1.11 8.45
CA ILE A 30 0.42 0.24 8.74
C ILE A 30 -0.74 1.00 9.42
N GLN A 31 -0.42 2.11 10.09
CA GLN A 31 -1.39 2.98 10.75
C GLN A 31 -2.42 3.56 9.78
N LEU A 32 -2.05 3.75 8.50
CA LEU A 32 -2.92 4.30 7.45
C LEU A 32 -3.87 3.24 6.86
N ILE A 33 -3.64 1.97 7.17
CA ILE A 33 -4.42 0.82 6.66
C ILE A 33 -5.03 -0.02 7.79
N ARG A 34 -4.99 0.49 9.04
CA ARG A 34 -5.37 -0.23 10.26
C ARG A 34 -6.80 -0.78 10.28
N ASP A 35 -7.72 -0.13 9.59
CA ASP A 35 -9.13 -0.54 9.53
C ASP A 35 -9.42 -1.54 8.40
N THR A 36 -8.38 -2.01 7.70
CA THR A 36 -8.47 -3.05 6.68
C THR A 36 -7.84 -4.34 7.19
N ASN A 37 -8.43 -5.49 6.87
CA ASN A 37 -7.90 -6.79 7.26
C ASN A 37 -6.82 -7.23 6.26
N TYR A 38 -5.73 -6.46 6.19
CA TYR A 38 -4.65 -6.64 5.21
C TYR A 38 -3.67 -7.73 5.65
N LYS A 39 -3.14 -8.50 4.70
CA LYS A 39 -2.06 -9.46 4.91
C LYS A 39 -1.08 -9.48 3.74
N GLN A 40 0.07 -10.10 3.97
CA GLN A 40 1.02 -10.40 2.91
C GLN A 40 0.36 -11.20 1.78
N GLY A 41 0.64 -10.82 0.54
CA GLY A 41 0.04 -11.40 -0.67
C GLY A 41 -1.29 -10.77 -1.08
N ASP A 42 -1.86 -9.87 -0.27
CA ASP A 42 -3.09 -9.17 -0.67
C ASP A 42 -2.82 -8.16 -1.79
N ARG A 43 -3.79 -8.09 -2.70
CA ARG A 43 -3.81 -7.10 -3.77
C ARG A 43 -4.44 -5.82 -3.26
N VAL A 44 -3.73 -4.71 -3.43
CA VAL A 44 -4.14 -3.41 -2.87
C VAL A 44 -4.11 -2.33 -3.95
N THR A 45 -5.00 -1.35 -3.82
CA THR A 45 -4.98 -0.14 -4.63
C THR A 45 -4.45 1.01 -3.80
N VAL A 46 -3.30 1.55 -4.19
CA VAL A 46 -2.65 2.70 -3.55
C VAL A 46 -3.05 3.96 -4.29
N LYS A 47 -3.73 4.89 -3.62
CA LYS A 47 -4.06 6.22 -4.18
C LYS A 47 -3.10 7.26 -3.61
N ILE A 48 -2.34 7.91 -4.50
CA ILE A 48 -1.45 9.03 -4.17
C ILE A 48 -2.15 10.33 -4.53
N TYR A 49 -2.42 11.18 -3.54
CA TYR A 49 -2.99 12.51 -3.71
C TYR A 49 -1.86 13.56 -3.84
N LYS A 50 -2.06 14.56 -4.70
CA LYS A 50 -1.02 15.56 -5.07
C LYS A 50 -0.88 16.70 -4.04
N HIS A 51 -1.54 16.61 -2.89
CA HIS A 51 -1.34 17.48 -1.75
C HIS A 51 -0.60 16.71 -0.67
N GLY A 52 0.36 17.37 -0.02
CA GLY A 52 1.29 16.76 0.93
C GLY A 52 0.61 15.77 1.88
N ILE A 53 0.92 14.48 1.64
CA ILE A 53 0.75 13.32 2.51
C ILE A 53 -0.64 13.22 3.19
N ASP A 54 -1.67 12.91 2.41
CA ASP A 54 -2.79 12.11 2.89
C ASP A 54 -2.83 10.84 2.02
N ASN A 55 -2.63 9.67 2.62
CA ASN A 55 -2.70 8.38 1.90
C ASN A 55 -3.98 7.65 2.34
N GLU A 56 -4.86 7.37 1.40
CA GLU A 56 -6.06 6.54 1.59
C GLU A 56 -5.90 5.24 0.80
N VAL A 57 -6.05 4.09 1.46
CA VAL A 57 -5.98 2.77 0.82
C VAL A 57 -7.38 2.16 0.83
N SER A 58 -7.83 1.68 -0.33
CA SER A 58 -9.09 0.94 -0.48
C SER A 58 -8.82 -0.43 -1.09
N ILE A 59 -9.44 -1.46 -0.53
CA ILE A 59 -9.38 -2.85 -1.02
C ILE A 59 -10.76 -3.19 -1.61
N SER A 60 -10.78 -3.76 -2.82
CA SER A 60 -11.98 -4.26 -3.50
C SER A 60 -12.06 -5.77 -3.44
#